data_AF-A0A357FZF9-F1
#
_entry.id   AF-A0A357FZF9-F1
#
_cell.length_a   1.000
_cell.length_b   1.000
_cell.length_c   1.000
_cell.angle_alpha   90.00
_cell.angle_beta   90.00
_cell.angle_gamma   90.00
#
_symmetry.space_group_name_H-M   'P 1'
#
loop_
_entity.id
_entity.type
_entity.pdbx_description
1 polymer ?
#
loop_
_entity_poly.entity_id
_entity_poly.type
_entity_poly.pdbx_seq_one_letter_code
_entity_poly.pdbx_strand_id
1 'polypeptide(L)'
;ITAAVQLMQQASGDISMSALMAQFALSGRQLERLFQQYVGLRPKSFSRILRFKHVMRLAEQGRIANWAELALLAGYYDQAHLIRDFRQFAGESPTQLFTPEWYANSSVERL
;
A
#
# COMPACT_ATOMS: atom_id res chain seq x y z
N ILE A 1 -0.50 18.48 8.40
CA ILE A 1 -0.56 16.99 8.37
C ILE A 1 -1.62 16.48 7.38
N THR A 2 -2.85 17.03 7.38
CA THR A 2 -3.93 16.64 6.45
C THR A 2 -3.51 16.62 4.99
N ALA A 3 -2.84 17.67 4.50
CA ALA A 3 -2.32 17.72 3.12
C ALA A 3 -1.30 16.60 2.81
N ALA A 4 -0.46 16.24 3.79
CA ALA A 4 0.49 15.13 3.63
C ALA A 4 -0.23 13.78 3.54
N VAL A 5 -1.28 13.58 4.35
CA VAL A 5 -2.13 12.38 4.29
C VAL A 5 -2.83 12.28 2.94
N GLN A 6 -3.42 13.37 2.46
CA GLN A 6 -4.09 13.43 1.15
C GLN A 6 -3.13 13.13 0.01
N LEU A 7 -1.93 13.72 0.04
CA LEU A 7 -0.90 13.46 -0.97
C LEU A 7 -0.49 11.98 -0.98
N MET A 8 -0.29 11.37 0.19
CA MET A 8 0.02 9.94 0.29
C MET A 8 -1.12 9.07 -0.22
N GLN A 9 -2.38 9.43 0.06
CA GLN A 9 -3.56 8.70 -0.43
C GLN A 9 -3.68 8.78 -1.95
N GLN A 10 -3.48 9.96 -2.53
CA GLN A 10 -3.50 10.18 -3.98
C GLN A 10 -2.41 9.38 -4.68
N ALA A 11 -1.22 9.32 -4.09
CA ALA A 11 -0.12 8.50 -4.57
C ALA A 11 -0.27 7.00 -4.23
N SER A 12 -1.38 6.56 -3.62
CA SER A 12 -1.57 5.18 -3.15
C SER A 12 -0.41 4.67 -2.26
N GLY A 13 0.23 5.57 -1.53
CA GLY A 13 1.40 5.28 -0.69
C GLY A 13 2.73 5.21 -1.44
N ASP A 14 2.76 5.38 -2.77
CA ASP A 14 3.96 5.45 -3.60
C ASP A 14 4.55 6.87 -3.62
N ILE A 15 5.00 7.30 -2.43
CA ILE A 15 5.74 8.54 -2.26
C ILE A 15 6.86 8.31 -1.26
N SER A 16 8.06 8.76 -1.61
CA SER A 16 9.21 8.64 -0.73
C SER A 16 9.09 9.58 0.47
N MET A 17 9.63 9.16 1.62
CA MET A 17 9.62 10.01 2.81
C MET A 17 10.44 11.28 2.60
N SER A 18 11.51 11.22 1.82
CA SER A 18 12.32 12.40 1.47
C SER A 18 11.53 13.40 0.63
N ALA A 19 10.75 12.93 -0.36
CA ALA A 19 9.87 13.80 -1.15
C ALA A 19 8.79 14.45 -0.27
N LEU A 20 8.18 13.66 0.63
CA LEU A 20 7.18 14.18 1.57
C LEU A 20 7.77 15.22 2.52
N MET A 21 8.97 14.98 3.05
CA MET A 21 9.70 15.91 3.91
C MET A 21 10.04 17.21 3.17
N ALA A 22 10.54 17.12 1.94
CA ALA A 22 10.87 18.28 1.11
C ALA A 22 9.62 19.11 0.77
N GLN A 23 8.53 18.46 0.37
CA GLN A 23 7.27 19.11 -0.02
C GLN A 23 6.67 19.98 1.09
N PHE A 24 6.81 19.56 2.35
CA PHE A 24 6.21 20.23 3.50
C PHE A 24 7.24 20.94 4.40
N ALA A 25 8.51 21.01 4.00
CA ALA A 25 9.62 21.56 4.78
C ALA A 25 9.70 20.97 6.22
N LEU A 26 9.53 19.66 6.34
CA LEU A 26 9.56 18.94 7.61
C LEU A 26 10.81 18.07 7.73
N SER A 27 11.44 18.09 8.90
CA SER A 27 12.38 17.03 9.29
C SER A 27 11.65 15.70 9.49
N GLY A 28 12.39 14.58 9.41
CA GLY A 28 11.83 13.26 9.68
C GLY A 28 11.18 13.15 11.06
N ARG A 29 11.81 13.72 12.10
CA ARG A 29 11.27 13.74 13.47
C ARG A 29 9.96 14.53 13.57
N GLN A 30 9.87 15.70 12.92
CA GLN A 30 8.63 16.48 12.90
C GLN A 30 7.51 15.73 12.18
N LEU A 31 7.81 15.14 11.01
CA LEU A 31 6.87 14.35 10.24
C LEU A 31 6.34 13.17 11.07
N GLU A 32 7.23 12.39 11.70
CA GLU A 32 6.84 11.26 12.56
C GLU A 32 5.97 11.70 13.74
N ARG A 33 6.37 12.76 14.45
CA ARG A 33 5.60 13.29 15.59
C ARG A 33 4.19 13.69 15.17
N LEU A 34 4.05 14.42 14.05
CA LEU A 34 2.76 14.85 13.54
C LEU A 34 1.90 13.65 13.11
N PHE A 35 2.50 12.67 12.43
CA PHE A 35 1.78 11.46 12.04
C PHE A 35 1.31 10.65 13.25
N GLN A 36 2.16 10.45 14.26
CA GLN A 36 1.74 9.79 15.50
C GLN A 36 0.63 10.55 16.22
N GLN A 37 0.73 11.88 16.31
CA GLN A 37 -0.24 12.71 17.02
C GLN A 37 -1.62 12.75 16.34
N TYR A 38 -1.66 12.82 15.01
CA TYR A 38 -2.92 13.08 14.27
C TYR A 38 -3.45 11.88 13.48
N VAL A 39 -2.61 10.89 13.17
CA VAL A 39 -2.97 9.67 12.42
C VAL A 39 -2.87 8.43 13.29
N GLY A 40 -2.11 8.48 14.39
CA GLY A 40 -1.87 7.32 15.27
C GLY A 40 -0.86 6.32 14.72
N LEU A 41 -0.25 6.58 13.56
CA LEU A 41 0.68 5.70 12.87
C LEU A 41 1.94 6.46 12.48
N ARG A 42 3.06 5.76 12.30
CA ARG A 42 4.24 6.34 11.64
C ARG A 42 3.97 6.55 10.14
N PRO A 43 4.55 7.57 9.49
CA PRO A 43 4.32 7.85 8.07
C PRO A 43 4.65 6.65 7.18
N LYS A 44 5.76 5.95 7.46
CA LYS A 44 6.17 4.76 6.70
C LYS A 44 5.18 3.59 6.84
N SER A 45 4.62 3.39 8.03
CA SER A 45 3.57 2.38 8.25
C SER A 45 2.30 2.74 7.48
N PHE A 46 1.92 4.02 7.49
CA PHE A 46 0.77 4.51 6.73
C PHE A 46 0.95 4.31 5.21
N SER A 47 2.12 4.63 4.66
CA SER A 47 2.46 4.36 3.24
C SER A 47 2.35 2.87 2.89
N ARG A 48 2.83 1.97 3.76
CA ARG A 48 2.70 0.51 3.55
C ARG A 48 1.24 0.06 3.51
N ILE A 49 0.39 0.57 4.42
CA ILE A 49 -1.04 0.26 4.42
C ILE A 49 -1.69 0.73 3.12
N LEU A 50 -1.37 1.94 2.65
CA LEU A 50 -1.93 2.46 1.40
C LEU A 50 -1.50 1.63 0.18
N ARG A 51 -0.22 1.25 0.08
CA ARG A 51 0.27 0.37 -1.00
C ARG A 51 -0.38 -1.01 -0.94
N PHE A 52 -0.52 -1.58 0.25
CA PHE A 52 -1.21 -2.85 0.44
C PHE A 52 -2.67 -2.77 -0.01
N LYS A 53 -3.43 -1.74 0.41
CA LYS A 53 -4.81 -1.50 -0.07
C LYS A 53 -4.87 -1.27 -1.57
N HIS A 54 -3.85 -0.67 -2.17
CA HIS A 54 -3.79 -0.50 -3.61
C HIS A 54 -3.60 -1.83 -4.34
N VAL A 55 -2.68 -2.67 -3.87
CA VAL A 55 -2.50 -4.03 -4.40
C VAL A 55 -3.78 -4.85 -4.32
N MET A 56 -4.46 -4.84 -3.16
CA MET A 56 -5.71 -5.58 -2.99
C MET A 56 -6.76 -5.18 -4.04
N ARG A 57 -6.93 -3.88 -4.29
CA ARG A 57 -7.84 -3.37 -5.34
C ARG A 57 -7.43 -3.78 -6.75
N LEU A 58 -6.14 -3.75 -7.07
CA LEU A 58 -5.65 -4.21 -8.37
C LEU A 58 -5.85 -5.72 -8.54
N ALA A 59 -5.68 -6.47 -7.45
CA ALA A 59 -5.81 -7.90 -7.43
C ALA A 59 -7.26 -8.37 -7.60
N GLU A 60 -8.20 -7.67 -6.96
CA GLU A 60 -9.65 -7.82 -7.11
C GLU A 60 -10.13 -7.64 -8.56
N GLN A 61 -9.46 -6.80 -9.36
CA GLN A 61 -9.86 -6.54 -10.76
C GLN A 61 -9.53 -7.70 -11.73
N GLY A 62 -9.00 -8.82 -11.24
CA GLY A 62 -8.80 -10.04 -12.02
C GLY A 62 -7.72 -9.95 -13.10
N ARG A 63 -6.93 -8.87 -13.13
CA ARG A 63 -5.87 -8.63 -14.15
C ARG A 63 -4.50 -9.19 -13.75
N ILE A 64 -4.42 -10.17 -12.84
CA ILE A 64 -3.13 -10.62 -12.33
C ILE A 64 -2.60 -11.80 -13.15
N ALA A 65 -1.66 -11.53 -14.04
CA ALA A 65 -0.80 -12.58 -14.60
C ALA A 65 0.45 -12.80 -13.73
N ASN A 66 0.91 -11.77 -13.00
CA ASN A 66 2.21 -11.77 -12.33
C ASN A 66 2.27 -10.85 -11.10
N TRP A 67 2.59 -11.41 -9.92
CA TRP A 67 2.75 -10.66 -8.67
C TRP A 67 3.97 -9.74 -8.64
N ALA A 68 5.04 -10.06 -9.38
CA ALA A 68 6.22 -9.21 -9.44
C ALA A 68 5.93 -7.90 -10.18
N GLU A 69 5.19 -7.96 -11.29
CA GLU A 69 4.75 -6.78 -12.02
C GLU A 69 3.80 -5.92 -11.19
N LEU A 70 2.84 -6.55 -10.53
CA LEU A 70 1.89 -5.85 -9.67
C LEU A 70 2.57 -5.19 -8.46
N ALA A 71 3.64 -5.80 -7.93
CA ALA A 71 4.48 -5.17 -6.91
C ALA A 71 5.04 -3.84 -7.40
N LEU A 72 5.65 -3.82 -8.59
CA LEU A 72 6.24 -2.61 -9.17
C LEU A 72 5.17 -1.55 -9.44
N LEU A 73 4.03 -1.93 -10.02
CA LEU A 73 2.91 -1.01 -10.29
C LEU A 73 2.34 -0.39 -9.01
N ALA A 74 2.38 -1.11 -7.90
CA ALA A 74 1.90 -0.62 -6.61
C ALA A 74 2.99 0.07 -5.77
N GLY A 75 4.14 0.39 -6.35
CA GLY A 75 5.22 1.12 -5.67
C GLY A 75 6.02 0.27 -4.68
N TYR A 76 6.01 -1.07 -4.81
CA TYR A 76 6.94 -1.95 -4.12
C TYR A 76 8.26 -2.04 -4.89
N TYR A 77 9.35 -2.26 -4.15
CA TYR A 77 10.66 -2.45 -4.77
C TYR A 77 10.76 -3.78 -5.53
N ASP A 78 10.15 -4.83 -4.98
CA ASP A 78 10.10 -6.17 -5.57
C ASP A 78 8.93 -6.98 -4.98
N GLN A 79 8.73 -8.19 -5.50
CA GLN A 79 7.73 -9.14 -5.02
C GLN A 79 7.95 -9.55 -3.55
N ALA A 80 9.20 -9.63 -3.07
CA ALA A 80 9.50 -10.05 -1.70
C ALA A 80 9.07 -9.00 -0.66
N HIS A 81 9.12 -7.70 -1.01
CA HIS A 81 8.53 -6.64 -0.20
C HIS A 81 7.00 -6.73 -0.17
N LEU A 82 6.36 -7.00 -1.30
CA LEU A 82 4.91 -7.19 -1.38
C LEU A 82 4.47 -8.38 -0.50
N ILE A 83 5.14 -9.54 -0.63
CA ILE A 83 4.83 -10.74 0.17
C ILE A 83 4.96 -10.47 1.67
N ARG A 84 5.95 -9.69 2.10
CA ARG A 84 6.11 -9.31 3.51
C ARG A 84 4.94 -8.47 4.02
N ASP A 85 4.46 -7.52 3.23
CA ASP A 85 3.28 -6.72 3.58
C ASP A 85 2.01 -7.59 3.63
N PHE A 86 1.85 -8.52 2.68
CA PHE A 86 0.75 -9.49 2.68
C PHE A 86 0.72 -10.35 3.93
N ARG A 87 1.85 -10.97 4.29
CA ARG A 87 1.93 -11.75 5.54
C ARG A 87 1.65 -10.91 6.77
N GLN A 88 2.10 -9.65 6.78
CA GLN A 88 1.87 -8.75 7.91
C GLN A 88 0.40 -8.32 8.03
N PHE A 89 -0.28 -8.02 6.93
CA PHE A 89 -1.60 -7.39 6.94
C PHE A 89 -2.77 -8.35 6.66
N ALA A 90 -2.54 -9.43 5.91
CA ALA A 90 -3.52 -10.45 5.55
C ALA A 90 -3.24 -11.82 6.20
N GLY A 91 -2.09 -12.01 6.84
CA GLY A 91 -1.69 -13.28 7.48
C GLY A 91 -1.07 -14.31 6.53
N GLU A 92 -1.25 -14.17 5.23
CA GLU A 92 -0.77 -15.11 4.21
C GLU A 92 -0.17 -14.42 2.99
N SER A 93 0.41 -15.18 2.06
CA SER A 93 0.97 -14.64 0.81
C SER A 93 -0.13 -14.30 -0.20
N PRO A 94 0.10 -13.39 -1.16
CA PRO A 94 -0.92 -13.03 -2.14
C PRO A 94 -1.40 -14.21 -2.98
N THR A 95 -0.53 -15.18 -3.29
CA THR A 95 -0.87 -16.42 -4.01
C THR A 95 -1.76 -17.37 -3.20
N GLN A 96 -1.70 -17.30 -1.87
CA GLN A 96 -2.57 -18.12 -1.00
C GLN A 96 -3.93 -17.46 -0.79
N LEU A 97 -3.96 -16.12 -0.72
CA LEU A 97 -5.21 -15.37 -0.56
C LEU A 97 -6.04 -15.36 -1.85
N PHE A 98 -5.41 -15.07 -2.99
CA PHE A 98 -6.09 -14.93 -4.29
C PHE A 98 -6.03 -16.23 -5.09
N THR A 99 -6.77 -17.24 -4.64
CA THR A 99 -6.91 -18.52 -5.35
C THR A 99 -7.95 -18.44 -6.47
N PRO A 100 -8.00 -19.41 -7.40
CA PRO A 100 -9.10 -19.51 -8.37
C PRO A 100 -10.48 -19.55 -7.71
N GLU A 101 -10.62 -20.23 -6.57
CA GLU A 101 -11.86 -20.28 -5.79
C GLU A 101 -12.19 -18.93 -5.17
N TRP A 102 -11.16 -18.19 -4.72
CA TRP A 102 -11.35 -16.81 -4.29
C TRP A 102 -11.94 -15.98 -5.43
N TYR A 103 -11.39 -16.03 -6.65
CA TYR A 103 -11.96 -15.29 -7.78
C TYR A 103 -13.38 -15.73 -8.17
N ALA A 104 -13.65 -17.04 -8.12
CA ALA A 104 -14.97 -17.59 -8.44
C ALA A 104 -16.04 -17.16 -7.41
N ASN A 105 -15.69 -17.11 -6.12
CA ASN A 105 -16.60 -16.77 -5.03
C ASN A 105 -16.66 -15.27 -4.74
N SER A 106 -15.59 -14.54 -5.06
CA SER A 106 -15.50 -13.11 -4.80
C SER A 106 -16.27 -12.29 -5.81
N SER A 107 -16.83 -12.90 -6.87
CA SER A 107 -17.63 -12.27 -7.95
C SER A 107 -17.31 -10.79 -8.01
N VAL A 108 -16.20 -10.41 -8.65
CA VAL A 108 -15.93 -9.01 -9.06
C VAL A 108 -17.28 -8.46 -9.55
N GLU A 109 -17.99 -7.71 -8.71
CA GLU A 109 -19.46 -7.76 -8.74
C GLU A 109 -19.98 -7.26 -10.09
N ARG A 110 -20.54 -8.18 -10.90
CA ARG A 110 -21.44 -7.89 -12.02
C ARG A 110 -21.09 -6.62 -12.82
N LEU A 111 -19.94 -6.62 -13.50
CA LEU A 111 -19.65 -5.74 -14.64
C LEU A 111 -18.92 -6.54 -15.73
#